data_AF-A0A2D7VVA0-F1
#
_entry.id   AF-A0A2D7VVA0-F1
#
_cell.length_a   1.000
_cell.length_b   1.000
_cell.length_c   1.000
_cell.angle_alpha   90.00
_cell.angle_beta   90.00
_cell.angle_gamma   90.00
#
_symmetry.space_group_name_H-M   'P 1'
#
loop_
_entity.id
_entity.type
_entity.pdbx_description
1 polymer ?
#
loop_
_entity_poly.entity_id
_entity_poly.type
_entity_poly.pdbx_seq_one_letter_code
_entity_poly.pdbx_strand_id
1 'polypeptide(L)'
;MKILYILISALLLSTTYSYAQLDGLLGDIMEEVQEKVGDAQQDAAETASMKEFKNEIKKILAGINGLDKYSSELKCIYLILKLASLDQELEDRAQNAALCKEQYDLYGMQLMVKASYTGIGYCFDSLTELISQRAGDGTLLTPELKEFFEEYEEVSRIALTCLGGGLIGGDPERCSSLKGASKLEIDFIMTVGAATALYDIAVFDLGEDGSVARRGYILILLKYLIDEYNPVAALAKSINIGSVMSSLPCK
;
A
#
# COMPACT_ATOMS: atom_id res chain seq x y z
N MET A 1 -5.09 -30.75 -0.57
CA MET A 1 -4.67 -30.70 0.85
C MET A 1 -3.56 -29.70 1.12
N LYS A 2 -2.46 -29.65 0.34
CA LYS A 2 -1.36 -28.67 0.55
C LYS A 2 -1.76 -27.19 0.43
N ILE A 3 -2.61 -26.84 -0.55
CA ILE A 3 -3.14 -25.46 -0.73
C ILE A 3 -4.03 -25.01 0.45
N LEU A 4 -4.73 -25.96 1.07
CA LEU A 4 -5.59 -25.69 2.22
C LEU A 4 -4.76 -25.35 3.47
N TYR A 5 -3.62 -26.02 3.67
CA TYR A 5 -2.70 -25.71 4.75
C TYR A 5 -2.06 -24.33 4.60
N ILE A 6 -1.70 -23.92 3.38
CA ILE A 6 -1.11 -22.60 3.11
C ILE A 6 -2.11 -21.47 3.41
N LEU A 7 -3.38 -21.64 3.02
CA LEU A 7 -4.45 -20.70 3.36
C LEU A 7 -4.71 -20.64 4.87
N ILE A 8 -4.59 -21.76 5.57
CA ILE A 8 -4.76 -21.85 7.03
C ILE A 8 -3.56 -21.23 7.78
N SER A 9 -2.33 -21.40 7.29
CA SER A 9 -1.13 -20.76 7.86
C SER A 9 -1.17 -19.25 7.69
N ALA A 10 -1.55 -18.76 6.51
CA ALA A 10 -1.74 -17.33 6.26
C ALA A 10 -2.90 -16.74 7.09
N LEU A 11 -3.94 -17.54 7.38
CA LEU A 11 -5.03 -17.15 8.29
C LEU A 11 -4.64 -17.15 9.77
N LEU A 12 -3.65 -17.96 10.19
CA LEU A 12 -3.21 -18.06 11.59
C LEU A 12 -2.16 -17.00 11.95
N LEU A 13 -1.54 -16.36 10.94
CA LEU A 13 -0.61 -15.23 11.09
C LEU A 13 -1.32 -13.86 11.11
N SER A 14 -2.65 -13.80 11.19
CA SER A 14 -3.40 -12.53 11.31
C SER A 14 -3.67 -12.11 12.75
N THR A 15 -3.25 -12.89 13.76
CA THR A 15 -3.44 -12.52 15.17
C THR A 15 -2.25 -11.73 15.72
N THR A 16 -2.43 -10.39 15.78
CA THR A 16 -1.67 -9.42 16.59
C THR A 16 -0.14 -9.59 16.57
N TYR A 17 0.51 -9.08 15.53
CA TYR A 17 1.97 -9.00 15.46
C TYR A 17 2.47 -7.62 15.88
N SER A 18 3.45 -7.59 16.78
CA SER A 18 4.22 -6.39 17.09
C SER A 18 5.34 -6.19 16.06
N TYR A 19 5.76 -4.95 15.79
CA TYR A 19 6.75 -4.59 14.77
C TYR A 19 8.09 -5.37 14.83
N ALA A 20 8.46 -5.92 15.99
CA ALA A 20 9.65 -6.76 16.15
C ALA A 20 9.55 -8.12 15.41
N GLN A 21 8.34 -8.56 15.08
CA GLN A 21 8.09 -9.80 14.35
C GLN A 21 8.10 -9.61 12.82
N LEU A 22 8.13 -8.37 12.30
CA LEU A 22 8.23 -8.12 10.86
C LEU A 22 9.54 -8.64 10.25
N ASP A 23 10.65 -8.62 11.01
CA ASP A 23 11.94 -9.15 10.53
C ASP A 23 11.94 -10.68 10.42
N GLY A 24 11.23 -11.36 11.33
CA GLY A 24 11.01 -12.81 11.28
C GLY A 24 9.99 -13.17 10.21
N LEU A 25 8.87 -12.45 10.14
CA LEU A 25 7.78 -12.68 9.18
C LEU A 25 8.24 -12.43 7.73
N LEU A 26 8.98 -11.35 7.45
CA LEU A 26 9.60 -11.14 6.13
C LEU A 26 10.62 -12.24 5.82
N GLY A 27 11.35 -12.74 6.83
CA GLY A 27 12.23 -13.90 6.68
C GLY A 27 11.46 -15.17 6.29
N ASP A 28 10.42 -15.51 7.05
CA ASP A 28 9.59 -16.70 6.88
C ASP A 28 8.78 -16.67 5.56
N ILE A 29 8.25 -15.50 5.17
CA ILE A 29 7.56 -15.33 3.89
C ILE A 29 8.57 -15.35 2.73
N MET A 30 9.74 -14.74 2.89
CA MET A 30 10.79 -14.86 1.89
C MET A 30 11.25 -16.31 1.75
N GLU A 31 11.31 -17.08 2.84
CA GLU A 31 11.62 -18.52 2.84
C GLU A 31 10.50 -19.33 2.18
N GLU A 32 9.22 -18.99 2.38
CA GLU A 32 8.08 -19.66 1.73
C GLU A 32 7.93 -19.28 0.24
N VAL A 33 8.22 -18.03 -0.12
CA VAL A 33 8.34 -17.58 -1.52
C VAL A 33 9.53 -18.28 -2.15
N GLN A 34 10.65 -18.43 -1.45
CA GLN A 34 11.84 -19.16 -1.89
C GLN A 34 11.55 -20.65 -2.08
N GLU A 35 10.76 -21.27 -1.21
CA GLU A 35 10.32 -22.66 -1.36
C GLU A 35 9.43 -22.86 -2.61
N LYS A 36 8.67 -21.83 -3.01
CA LYS A 36 7.76 -21.85 -4.18
C LYS A 36 8.40 -21.39 -5.49
N VAL A 37 9.41 -20.52 -5.41
CA VAL A 37 10.08 -19.89 -6.56
C VAL A 37 11.45 -20.54 -6.86
N GLY A 38 12.01 -21.31 -5.92
CA GLY A 38 13.26 -22.06 -6.06
C GLY A 38 14.51 -21.21 -5.84
N ASP A 39 15.70 -21.81 -6.10
CA ASP A 39 17.04 -21.24 -5.90
C ASP A 39 17.25 -19.85 -6.54
N ALA A 40 16.39 -19.43 -7.47
CA ALA A 40 16.45 -18.12 -8.10
C ALA A 40 16.39 -16.96 -7.09
N GLN A 41 15.71 -17.13 -5.96
CA GLN A 41 15.68 -16.07 -4.94
C GLN A 41 16.97 -16.01 -4.09
N GLN A 42 17.70 -17.13 -3.98
CA GLN A 42 18.89 -17.25 -3.14
C GLN A 42 20.09 -16.48 -3.72
N ASP A 43 20.25 -16.48 -5.03
CA ASP A 43 21.30 -15.71 -5.72
C ASP A 43 21.00 -14.19 -5.75
N ALA A 44 19.72 -13.80 -5.70
CA ALA A 44 19.28 -12.39 -5.71
C ALA A 44 19.33 -11.74 -4.31
N ALA A 45 19.07 -12.50 -3.24
CA ALA A 45 18.88 -11.98 -1.88
C ALA A 45 20.16 -11.40 -1.24
N GLU A 46 21.35 -11.71 -1.78
CA GLU A 46 22.62 -11.29 -1.19
C GLU A 46 23.26 -10.05 -1.84
N THR A 47 22.66 -9.49 -2.89
CA THR A 47 23.21 -8.30 -3.55
C THR A 47 23.13 -7.05 -2.66
N ALA A 48 24.07 -6.12 -2.83
CA ALA A 48 24.09 -4.87 -2.07
C ALA A 48 22.82 -4.03 -2.30
N SER A 49 22.34 -4.01 -3.55
CA SER A 49 21.11 -3.33 -3.95
C SER A 49 19.88 -3.89 -3.23
N MET A 50 19.80 -5.21 -3.06
CA MET A 50 18.69 -5.86 -2.37
C MET A 50 18.68 -5.60 -0.86
N LYS A 51 19.87 -5.53 -0.23
CA LYS A 51 19.98 -5.13 1.19
C LYS A 51 19.56 -3.68 1.43
N GLU A 52 19.94 -2.78 0.52
CA GLU A 52 19.49 -1.39 0.55
C GLU A 52 17.98 -1.29 0.38
N PHE A 53 17.42 -2.04 -0.57
CA PHE A 53 15.99 -2.11 -0.83
C PHE A 53 15.19 -2.65 0.36
N LYS A 54 15.68 -3.72 1.01
CA LYS A 54 15.08 -4.22 2.26
C LYS A 54 15.03 -3.14 3.34
N ASN A 55 16.07 -2.32 3.46
CA ASN A 55 16.09 -1.21 4.42
C ASN A 55 15.09 -0.11 4.05
N GLU A 56 14.83 0.11 2.77
CA GLU A 56 13.79 1.04 2.31
C GLU A 56 12.40 0.56 2.70
N ILE A 57 12.06 -0.70 2.43
CA ILE A 57 10.81 -1.32 2.89
C ILE A 57 10.67 -1.20 4.41
N LYS A 58 11.72 -1.50 5.18
CA LYS A 58 11.70 -1.33 6.64
C LYS A 58 11.41 0.11 7.06
N LYS A 59 11.97 1.10 6.37
CA LYS A 59 11.69 2.52 6.67
C LYS A 59 10.24 2.89 6.37
N ILE A 60 9.66 2.38 5.28
CA ILE A 60 8.24 2.56 4.96
C ILE A 60 7.37 1.99 6.08
N LEU A 61 7.63 0.73 6.46
CA LEU A 61 6.86 0.03 7.49
C LEU A 61 7.04 0.64 8.89
N ALA A 62 8.24 1.11 9.24
CA ALA A 62 8.51 1.77 10.53
C ALA A 62 8.01 3.23 10.56
N GLY A 63 7.87 3.87 9.39
CA GLY A 63 7.50 5.27 9.26
C GLY A 63 6.13 5.59 9.85
N ILE A 64 5.21 4.63 9.93
CA ILE A 64 3.87 4.88 10.45
C ILE A 64 3.81 5.21 11.96
N ASN A 65 4.87 4.90 12.71
CA ASN A 65 4.96 5.21 14.15
C ASN A 65 5.09 6.73 14.42
N GLY A 66 5.41 7.55 13.41
CA GLY A 66 5.45 9.01 13.53
C GLY A 66 4.12 9.68 13.19
N LEU A 67 3.05 8.92 12.97
CA LEU A 67 1.78 9.39 12.44
C LEU A 67 0.64 9.26 13.47
N ASP A 68 0.93 9.32 14.77
CA ASP A 68 0.01 9.01 15.87
C ASP A 68 -1.34 9.74 15.82
N LYS A 69 -1.38 10.93 15.23
CA LYS A 69 -2.61 11.72 15.08
C LYS A 69 -3.61 11.20 14.04
N TYR A 70 -3.21 10.25 13.20
CA TYR A 70 -4.06 9.66 12.16
C TYR A 70 -4.59 8.29 12.58
N SER A 71 -5.76 7.91 12.06
CA SER A 71 -6.35 6.59 12.29
C SER A 71 -5.46 5.45 11.78
N SER A 72 -5.65 4.27 12.36
CA SER A 72 -5.04 3.02 11.89
C SER A 72 -5.35 2.78 10.41
N GLU A 73 -6.57 3.07 9.99
CA GLU A 73 -7.10 2.82 8.66
C GLU A 73 -6.41 3.73 7.62
N LEU A 74 -6.24 5.03 7.92
CA LEU A 74 -5.46 5.91 7.04
C LEU A 74 -3.98 5.54 6.98
N LYS A 75 -3.38 5.11 8.11
CA LYS A 75 -2.01 4.57 8.10
C LYS A 75 -1.91 3.34 7.22
N CYS A 76 -2.91 2.47 7.24
CA CYS A 76 -2.99 1.29 6.39
C CYS A 76 -3.10 1.64 4.91
N ILE A 77 -3.94 2.61 4.54
CA ILE A 77 -3.99 3.13 3.17
C ILE A 77 -2.63 3.64 2.72
N TYR A 78 -1.95 4.44 3.56
CA TYR A 78 -0.63 4.94 3.26
C TYR A 78 0.37 3.82 2.98
N LEU A 79 0.44 2.78 3.82
CA LEU A 79 1.32 1.63 3.60
C LEU A 79 1.02 0.93 2.26
N ILE A 80 -0.26 0.66 1.98
CA ILE A 80 -0.66 -0.02 0.75
C ILE A 80 -0.27 0.83 -0.46
N LEU A 81 -0.53 2.14 -0.45
CA LEU A 81 -0.16 3.05 -1.53
C LEU A 81 1.35 3.15 -1.74
N LYS A 82 2.15 3.22 -0.66
CA LYS A 82 3.61 3.27 -0.76
C LYS A 82 4.17 1.98 -1.35
N LEU A 83 3.69 0.83 -0.91
CA LEU A 83 4.10 -0.46 -1.47
C LEU A 83 3.63 -0.60 -2.92
N ALA A 84 2.41 -0.18 -3.26
CA ALA A 84 1.88 -0.23 -4.62
C ALA A 84 2.68 0.63 -5.59
N SER A 85 3.03 1.85 -5.18
CA SER A 85 3.90 2.74 -5.96
C SER A 85 5.28 2.13 -6.19
N LEU A 86 5.86 1.49 -5.19
CA LEU A 86 7.18 0.87 -5.27
C LEU A 86 7.17 -0.35 -6.20
N ASP A 87 6.13 -1.17 -6.07
CA ASP A 87 5.88 -2.35 -6.90
C ASP A 87 5.74 -1.97 -8.38
N GLN A 88 4.95 -0.93 -8.67
CA GLN A 88 4.77 -0.43 -10.04
C GLN A 88 6.06 0.15 -10.63
N GLU A 89 6.83 0.93 -9.85
CA GLU A 89 8.12 1.46 -10.31
C GLU A 89 9.08 0.32 -10.69
N LEU A 90 9.14 -0.72 -9.86
CA LEU A 90 9.98 -1.88 -10.13
C LEU A 90 9.49 -2.68 -11.33
N GLU A 91 8.19 -2.79 -11.54
CA GLU A 91 7.60 -3.42 -12.72
C GLU A 91 8.01 -2.70 -13.99
N ASP A 92 7.82 -1.37 -14.04
CA ASP A 92 8.21 -0.54 -15.17
C ASP A 92 9.72 -0.65 -15.45
N ARG A 93 10.55 -0.61 -14.40
CA ARG A 93 12.00 -0.76 -14.55
C ARG A 93 12.39 -2.15 -15.04
N ALA A 94 11.77 -3.21 -14.53
CA ALA A 94 12.08 -4.58 -14.94
C ALA A 94 11.71 -4.83 -16.41
N GLN A 95 10.59 -4.27 -16.87
CA GLN A 95 10.17 -4.38 -18.27
C GLN A 95 11.09 -3.63 -19.24
N ASN A 96 11.76 -2.57 -18.76
CA ASN A 96 12.63 -1.72 -19.57
C ASN A 96 14.14 -1.98 -19.36
N ALA A 97 14.50 -2.93 -18.50
CA ALA A 97 15.89 -3.23 -18.18
C ALA A 97 16.63 -3.81 -19.41
N ALA A 98 17.75 -3.19 -19.79
CA ALA A 98 18.55 -3.63 -20.91
C ALA A 98 19.45 -4.84 -20.56
N LEU A 99 19.81 -4.99 -19.29
CA LEU A 99 20.67 -6.05 -18.79
C LEU A 99 19.85 -7.12 -18.09
N CYS A 100 20.03 -8.38 -18.48
CA CYS A 100 19.31 -9.50 -17.88
C CYS A 100 19.52 -9.58 -16.36
N LYS A 101 20.75 -9.34 -15.88
CA LYS A 101 21.04 -9.34 -14.44
C LYS A 101 20.29 -8.24 -13.68
N GLU A 102 20.16 -7.06 -14.28
CA GLU A 102 19.38 -5.96 -13.69
C GLU A 102 17.89 -6.34 -13.64
N GLN A 103 17.36 -6.91 -14.71
CA GLN A 103 15.99 -7.42 -14.75
C GLN A 103 15.74 -8.47 -13.66
N TYR A 104 16.69 -9.39 -13.44
CA TYR A 104 16.64 -10.38 -12.40
C TYR A 104 16.60 -9.77 -10.99
N ASP A 105 17.49 -8.80 -10.71
CA ASP A 105 17.53 -8.09 -9.44
C ASP A 105 16.21 -7.32 -9.18
N LEU A 106 15.64 -6.69 -10.22
CA LEU A 106 14.37 -5.96 -10.11
C LEU A 106 13.19 -6.90 -9.82
N TYR A 107 13.14 -8.10 -10.42
CA TYR A 107 12.15 -9.11 -10.06
C TYR A 107 12.33 -9.60 -8.62
N GLY A 108 13.56 -9.76 -8.14
CA GLY A 108 13.83 -10.06 -6.74
C GLY A 108 13.30 -8.98 -5.79
N MET A 109 13.47 -7.70 -6.15
CA MET A 109 12.92 -6.58 -5.38
C MET A 109 11.38 -6.59 -5.38
N GLN A 110 10.74 -6.86 -6.52
CA GLN A 110 9.28 -6.99 -6.58
C GLN A 110 8.78 -8.09 -5.64
N LEU A 111 9.44 -9.25 -5.61
CA LEU A 111 9.08 -10.34 -4.69
C LEU A 111 9.14 -9.89 -3.22
N MET A 112 10.10 -9.03 -2.84
CA MET A 112 10.17 -8.46 -1.49
C MET A 112 9.00 -7.51 -1.19
N VAL A 113 8.58 -6.70 -2.16
CA VAL A 113 7.39 -5.86 -2.02
C VAL A 113 6.14 -6.72 -1.86
N LYS A 114 5.99 -7.78 -2.67
CA LYS A 114 4.86 -8.72 -2.53
C LYS A 114 4.81 -9.40 -1.16
N ALA A 115 5.97 -9.80 -0.64
CA ALA A 115 6.12 -10.34 0.71
C ALA A 115 5.84 -9.30 1.81
N SER A 116 5.86 -8.01 1.50
CA SER A 116 5.52 -6.97 2.47
C SER A 116 4.01 -6.80 2.62
N TYR A 117 3.22 -7.11 1.59
CA TYR A 117 1.75 -7.07 1.68
C TYR A 117 1.18 -8.08 2.68
N THR A 118 1.76 -9.27 2.77
CA THR A 118 1.41 -10.26 3.80
C THR A 118 1.78 -9.76 5.21
N GLY A 119 2.90 -9.05 5.35
CA GLY A 119 3.30 -8.41 6.61
C GLY A 119 2.36 -7.30 7.10
N ILE A 120 1.55 -6.74 6.19
CA ILE A 120 0.50 -5.78 6.51
C ILE A 120 -0.91 -6.38 6.34
N GLY A 121 -1.07 -7.71 6.43
CA GLY A 121 -2.37 -8.39 6.29
C GLY A 121 -3.46 -7.79 7.18
N TYR A 122 -3.10 -7.41 8.42
CA TYR A 122 -3.99 -6.74 9.37
C TYR A 122 -4.64 -5.45 8.82
N CYS A 123 -3.96 -4.75 7.91
CA CYS A 123 -4.50 -3.56 7.28
C CYS A 123 -5.66 -3.87 6.35
N PHE A 124 -5.58 -4.97 5.61
CA PHE A 124 -6.65 -5.38 4.70
C PHE A 124 -7.89 -5.83 5.47
N ASP A 125 -7.70 -6.54 6.58
CA ASP A 125 -8.79 -6.96 7.45
C ASP A 125 -9.50 -5.75 8.08
N SER A 126 -8.74 -4.82 8.68
CA SER A 126 -9.26 -3.58 9.28
C SER A 126 -10.03 -2.73 8.26
N LEU A 127 -9.47 -2.51 7.06
CA LEU A 127 -10.16 -1.75 6.00
C LEU A 127 -11.41 -2.47 5.50
N THR A 128 -11.36 -3.79 5.34
CA THR A 128 -12.52 -4.60 4.90
C THR A 128 -13.64 -4.56 5.94
N GLU A 129 -13.30 -4.65 7.23
CA GLU A 129 -14.25 -4.54 8.32
C GLU A 129 -14.90 -3.16 8.31
N LEU A 130 -14.10 -2.08 8.26
CA LEU A 130 -14.60 -0.71 8.24
C LEU A 130 -15.58 -0.46 7.08
N ILE A 131 -15.26 -0.89 5.86
CA ILE A 131 -16.14 -0.65 4.70
C ILE A 131 -17.36 -1.58 4.67
N SER A 132 -17.30 -2.71 5.38
CA SER A 132 -18.43 -3.64 5.52
C SER A 132 -19.46 -3.15 6.55
N GLN A 133 -19.09 -2.22 7.42
CA GLN A 133 -19.97 -1.57 8.41
C GLN A 133 -20.95 -0.54 7.81
N ARG A 134 -21.36 -0.67 6.54
CA ARG A 134 -22.49 0.13 6.04
C ARG A 134 -23.75 -0.27 6.80
N ALA A 135 -24.53 0.70 7.30
CA ALA A 135 -25.82 0.38 7.91
C ALA A 135 -26.69 -0.36 6.88
N GLY A 136 -27.54 -1.28 7.37
CA GLY A 136 -28.33 -2.20 6.54
C GLY A 136 -29.29 -1.57 5.52
N ASP A 137 -29.41 -0.24 5.47
CA ASP A 137 -30.19 0.51 4.48
C ASP A 137 -29.34 1.22 3.39
N GLY A 138 -28.00 1.12 3.46
CA GLY A 138 -27.09 1.74 2.50
C GLY A 138 -27.00 3.27 2.55
N THR A 139 -27.67 3.92 3.49
CA THR A 139 -27.74 5.38 3.63
C THR A 139 -27.13 5.92 4.93
N LEU A 140 -27.06 5.10 5.98
CA LEU A 140 -26.43 5.47 7.25
C LEU A 140 -25.00 4.91 7.35
N LEU A 141 -24.05 5.80 7.66
CA LEU A 141 -22.68 5.44 8.02
C LEU A 141 -22.63 5.15 9.51
N THR A 142 -21.90 4.12 9.94
CA THR A 142 -21.53 4.00 11.36
C THR A 142 -20.70 5.22 11.79
N PRO A 143 -20.71 5.59 13.08
CA PRO A 143 -19.85 6.67 13.59
C PRO A 143 -18.39 6.52 13.16
N GLU A 144 -17.87 5.29 13.22
CA GLU A 144 -16.49 4.94 12.87
C GLU A 144 -16.21 5.20 11.38
N LEU A 145 -17.11 4.73 10.50
CA LEU A 145 -16.97 4.96 9.06
C LEU A 145 -17.13 6.44 8.68
N LYS A 146 -17.96 7.18 9.43
CA LYS A 146 -18.11 8.62 9.25
C LYS A 146 -16.84 9.38 9.66
N GLU A 147 -16.28 9.09 10.82
CA GLU A 147 -15.03 9.69 11.31
C GLU A 147 -13.88 9.44 10.33
N PHE A 148 -13.77 8.19 9.83
CA PHE A 148 -12.81 7.84 8.80
C PHE A 148 -12.95 8.70 7.53
N PHE A 149 -14.17 8.88 7.01
CA PHE A 149 -14.37 9.73 5.84
C PHE A 149 -14.03 11.18 6.11
N GLU A 150 -14.39 11.72 7.27
CA GLU A 150 -14.06 13.10 7.64
C GLU A 150 -12.55 13.32 7.71
N GLU A 151 -11.82 12.36 8.26
CA GLU A 151 -10.36 12.38 8.32
C GLU A 151 -9.73 12.30 6.92
N TYR A 152 -10.15 11.33 6.09
CA TYR A 152 -9.66 11.19 4.71
C TYR A 152 -9.94 12.47 3.91
N GLU A 153 -11.16 12.99 3.98
CA GLU A 153 -11.57 14.21 3.28
C GLU A 153 -10.74 15.43 3.69
N GLU A 154 -10.31 15.51 4.95
CA GLU A 154 -9.42 16.58 5.40
C GLU A 154 -8.02 16.44 4.80
N VAL A 155 -7.45 15.22 4.80
CA VAL A 155 -6.15 14.95 4.17
C VAL A 155 -6.19 15.23 2.66
N SER A 156 -7.25 14.81 1.97
CA SER A 156 -7.47 15.09 0.53
C SER A 156 -7.50 16.59 0.25
N ARG A 157 -8.19 17.36 1.08
CA ARG A 157 -8.28 18.82 0.92
C ARG A 157 -6.93 19.50 1.11
N ILE A 158 -6.14 19.10 2.11
CA ILE A 158 -4.80 19.65 2.31
C ILE A 158 -3.93 19.36 1.08
N ALA A 159 -3.92 18.11 0.61
CA ALA A 159 -3.14 17.72 -0.57
C ALA A 159 -3.58 18.48 -1.83
N LEU A 160 -4.89 18.60 -2.08
CA LEU A 160 -5.44 19.33 -3.22
C LEU A 160 -5.05 20.81 -3.19
N THR A 161 -5.19 21.49 -2.05
CA THR A 161 -4.77 22.89 -1.90
C THR A 161 -3.28 23.05 -2.18
N CYS A 162 -2.45 22.17 -1.63
CA CYS A 162 -1.00 22.24 -1.82
C CYS A 162 -0.57 21.95 -3.26
N LEU A 163 -1.17 20.96 -3.92
CA LEU A 163 -0.89 20.61 -5.32
C LEU A 163 -1.43 21.65 -6.31
N GLY A 164 -2.61 22.21 -6.02
CA GLY A 164 -3.29 23.21 -6.84
C GLY A 164 -2.80 24.65 -6.62
N GLY A 165 -1.74 24.85 -5.82
CA GLY A 165 -1.18 26.18 -5.54
C GLY A 165 -2.16 27.14 -4.85
N GLY A 166 -3.14 26.62 -4.10
CA GLY A 166 -4.19 27.41 -3.44
C GLY A 166 -5.32 27.89 -4.35
N LEU A 167 -5.30 27.56 -5.65
CA LEU A 167 -6.34 27.93 -6.61
C LEU A 167 -7.49 26.90 -6.67
N ILE A 168 -7.22 25.65 -6.27
CA ILE A 168 -8.17 24.55 -6.23
C ILE A 168 -8.33 24.12 -4.77
N GLY A 169 -9.54 24.11 -4.23
CA GLY A 169 -9.80 23.67 -2.84
C GLY A 169 -10.15 24.76 -1.81
N GLY A 170 -10.33 26.02 -2.24
CA GLY A 170 -11.10 27.03 -1.49
C GLY A 170 -10.42 27.75 -0.32
N ASP A 171 -9.26 27.30 0.16
CA ASP A 171 -8.52 27.98 1.22
C ASP A 171 -7.00 27.84 1.06
N PRO A 172 -6.28 28.87 0.59
CA PRO A 172 -4.82 28.84 0.40
C PRO A 172 -4.05 28.71 1.72
N GLU A 173 -4.66 29.01 2.87
CA GLU A 173 -4.00 28.85 4.17
C GLU A 173 -3.94 27.39 4.61
N ARG A 174 -4.72 26.47 4.02
CA ARG A 174 -4.66 25.04 4.37
C ARG A 174 -3.30 24.41 4.09
N CYS A 175 -2.55 24.87 3.09
CA CYS A 175 -1.19 24.37 2.87
C CYS A 175 -0.21 24.86 3.96
N SER A 176 -0.54 25.97 4.64
CA SER A 176 0.22 26.44 5.78
C SER A 176 0.11 25.51 7.00
N SER A 177 -0.89 24.61 7.03
CA SER A 177 -0.99 23.57 8.07
C SER A 177 0.18 22.57 8.02
N LEU A 178 0.89 22.47 6.88
CA LEU A 178 2.12 21.69 6.75
C LEU A 178 3.34 22.40 7.36
N LYS A 179 3.21 23.67 7.77
CA LYS A 179 4.32 24.41 8.37
C LYS A 179 4.65 23.83 9.74
N GLY A 180 5.80 23.17 9.83
CA GLY A 180 6.25 22.47 11.03
C GLY A 180 5.90 20.98 11.05
N ALA A 181 5.19 20.47 10.03
CA ALA A 181 4.98 19.05 9.84
C ALA A 181 6.32 18.34 9.54
N SER A 182 6.43 17.09 9.99
CA SER A 182 7.61 16.28 9.68
C SER A 182 7.64 15.89 8.19
N LYS A 183 8.82 15.52 7.66
CA LYS A 183 8.93 15.02 6.27
C LYS A 183 7.99 13.82 6.03
N LEU A 184 7.90 12.93 7.01
CA LEU A 184 7.03 11.76 6.99
C LEU A 184 5.56 12.15 6.94
N GLU A 185 5.15 13.12 7.73
CA GLU A 185 3.77 13.61 7.76
C GLU A 185 3.38 14.29 6.45
N ILE A 186 4.29 15.04 5.86
CA ILE A 186 4.09 15.61 4.52
C ILE A 186 3.95 14.49 3.49
N ASP A 187 4.85 13.50 3.47
CA ASP A 187 4.78 12.36 2.55
C ASP A 187 3.45 11.59 2.70
N PHE A 188 3.00 11.39 3.94
CA PHE A 188 1.72 10.77 4.24
C PHE A 188 0.54 11.55 3.68
N ILE A 189 0.45 12.85 3.97
CA ILE A 189 -0.65 13.71 3.51
C ILE A 189 -0.69 13.73 1.99
N MET A 190 0.47 13.88 1.34
CA MET A 190 0.55 13.94 -0.11
C MET A 190 0.20 12.59 -0.73
N THR A 191 0.65 11.47 -0.16
CA THR A 191 0.36 10.13 -0.70
C THR A 191 -1.12 9.78 -0.58
N VAL A 192 -1.69 9.87 0.63
CA VAL A 192 -3.09 9.49 0.90
C VAL A 192 -4.04 10.49 0.25
N GLY A 193 -3.75 11.78 0.37
CA GLY A 193 -4.61 12.85 -0.15
C GLY A 193 -4.59 12.96 -1.67
N ALA A 194 -3.45 12.74 -2.33
CA ALA A 194 -3.39 12.79 -3.79
C ALA A 194 -4.16 11.64 -4.45
N ALA A 195 -4.30 10.49 -3.77
CA ALA A 195 -5.03 9.34 -4.29
C ALA A 195 -6.53 9.65 -4.57
N THR A 196 -7.08 10.63 -3.87
CA THR A 196 -8.46 11.13 -4.05
C THR A 196 -8.53 12.53 -4.67
N ALA A 197 -7.44 13.29 -4.67
CA ALA A 197 -7.38 14.61 -5.29
C ALA A 197 -7.68 14.58 -6.80
N LEU A 198 -7.37 13.49 -7.50
CA LEU A 198 -7.72 13.30 -8.93
C LEU A 198 -9.24 13.29 -9.17
N TYR A 199 -10.01 12.76 -8.22
CA TYR A 199 -11.47 12.82 -8.26
C TYR A 199 -11.98 14.22 -7.96
N ASP A 200 -11.35 14.93 -7.01
CA ASP A 200 -11.72 16.29 -6.66
C ASP A 200 -11.54 17.27 -7.83
N ILE A 201 -10.51 17.10 -8.66
CA ILE A 201 -10.33 17.89 -9.89
C ILE A 201 -11.50 17.65 -10.87
N ALA A 202 -11.98 16.41 -10.99
CA ALA A 202 -13.08 16.05 -11.90
C ALA A 202 -14.46 16.52 -11.39
N VAL A 203 -14.69 16.55 -10.07
CA VAL A 203 -15.96 16.99 -9.46
C VAL A 203 -16.04 18.50 -9.26
N PHE A 204 -14.92 19.19 -9.03
CA PHE A 204 -14.90 20.66 -8.95
C PHE A 204 -15.42 21.32 -10.23
N ASP A 205 -15.25 20.66 -11.38
CA ASP A 205 -15.75 21.10 -12.68
C ASP A 205 -17.28 20.90 -12.86
N LEU A 206 -17.91 20.06 -12.01
CA LEU A 206 -19.31 19.63 -12.15
C LEU A 206 -20.30 20.31 -11.18
N GLY A 207 -19.81 21.04 -10.16
CA GLY A 207 -20.65 21.86 -9.28
C GLY A 207 -21.66 21.11 -8.39
N GLU A 208 -21.49 19.79 -8.20
CA GLU A 208 -22.33 18.98 -7.31
C GLU A 208 -21.87 19.06 -5.84
N ASP A 209 -22.79 18.77 -4.90
CA ASP A 209 -22.47 18.60 -3.48
C ASP A 209 -21.56 17.37 -3.30
N GLY A 210 -20.26 17.61 -3.43
CA GLY A 210 -19.25 16.58 -3.74
C GLY A 210 -18.95 15.60 -2.60
N SER A 211 -19.55 15.73 -1.42
CA SER A 211 -19.22 14.88 -0.27
C SER A 211 -19.67 13.42 -0.47
N VAL A 212 -20.91 13.18 -0.91
CA VAL A 212 -21.43 11.82 -1.16
C VAL A 212 -20.68 11.14 -2.32
N ALA A 213 -20.46 11.90 -3.38
CA ALA A 213 -19.77 11.43 -4.58
C ALA A 213 -18.29 11.08 -4.27
N ARG A 214 -17.61 11.94 -3.48
CA ARG A 214 -16.26 11.70 -2.97
C ARG A 214 -16.17 10.45 -2.08
N ARG A 215 -17.11 10.26 -1.16
CA ARG A 215 -17.15 9.03 -0.34
C ARG A 215 -17.35 7.79 -1.20
N GLY A 216 -18.18 7.87 -2.24
CA GLY A 216 -18.33 6.82 -3.25
C GLY A 216 -17.00 6.50 -3.95
N TYR A 217 -16.25 7.52 -4.36
CA TYR A 217 -14.93 7.34 -4.97
C TYR A 217 -13.91 6.74 -3.99
N ILE A 218 -13.86 7.22 -2.74
CA ILE A 218 -13.01 6.65 -1.69
C ILE A 218 -13.29 5.16 -1.55
N LEU A 219 -14.55 4.75 -1.50
CA LEU A 219 -14.94 3.34 -1.40
C LEU A 219 -14.50 2.51 -2.61
N ILE A 220 -14.58 3.07 -3.82
CA ILE A 220 -14.09 2.41 -5.04
C ILE A 220 -12.57 2.24 -4.98
N LEU A 221 -11.84 3.29 -4.58
CA LEU A 221 -10.39 3.25 -4.41
C LEU A 221 -10.00 2.20 -3.37
N LEU A 222 -10.63 2.19 -2.20
CA LEU A 222 -10.37 1.20 -1.15
C LEU A 222 -10.64 -0.21 -1.61
N LYS A 223 -11.76 -0.42 -2.32
CA LYS A 223 -12.09 -1.72 -2.89
C LYS A 223 -11.03 -2.17 -3.90
N TYR A 224 -10.58 -1.28 -4.78
CA TYR A 224 -9.49 -1.56 -5.72
C TYR A 224 -8.20 -1.93 -4.97
N LEU A 225 -7.81 -1.15 -3.95
CA LEU A 225 -6.60 -1.41 -3.18
C LEU A 225 -6.65 -2.77 -2.47
N ILE A 226 -7.80 -3.11 -1.88
CA ILE A 226 -8.03 -4.40 -1.22
C ILE A 226 -8.00 -5.52 -2.26
N ASP A 227 -8.74 -5.42 -3.36
CA ASP A 227 -8.85 -6.50 -4.33
C ASP A 227 -7.50 -6.75 -5.06
N GLU A 228 -6.73 -5.70 -5.35
CA GLU A 228 -5.52 -5.78 -6.18
C GLU A 228 -4.23 -6.08 -5.40
N TYR A 229 -4.14 -5.61 -4.15
CA TYR A 229 -2.93 -5.67 -3.33
C TYR A 229 -3.06 -6.50 -2.06
N ASN A 230 -4.20 -7.18 -1.82
CA ASN A 230 -4.31 -8.08 -0.67
C ASN A 230 -3.23 -9.20 -0.69
N PRO A 231 -2.93 -9.80 0.47
CA PRO A 231 -1.91 -10.84 0.58
C PRO A 231 -2.08 -12.02 -0.39
N VAL A 232 -3.32 -12.41 -0.70
CA VAL A 232 -3.62 -13.52 -1.62
C VAL A 232 -3.28 -13.14 -3.06
N ALA A 233 -3.70 -11.96 -3.50
CA ALA A 233 -3.38 -11.42 -4.81
C ALA A 233 -1.86 -11.20 -4.98
N ALA A 234 -1.20 -10.67 -3.94
CA ALA A 234 0.26 -10.50 -3.91
C ALA A 234 0.98 -11.84 -4.08
N LEU A 235 0.58 -12.87 -3.33
CA LEU A 235 1.16 -14.22 -3.42
C LEU A 235 0.97 -14.83 -4.83
N ALA A 236 -0.22 -14.68 -5.41
CA ALA A 236 -0.49 -15.18 -6.76
C ALA A 236 0.43 -14.51 -7.80
N LYS A 237 0.63 -13.19 -7.70
CA LYS A 237 1.56 -12.43 -8.56
C LYS A 237 3.02 -12.86 -8.36
N SER A 238 3.43 -13.15 -7.11
CA SER A 238 4.79 -13.64 -6.83
C SER A 238 5.14 -14.94 -7.56
N ILE A 239 4.18 -15.86 -7.70
CA ILE A 239 4.41 -17.12 -8.45
C ILE A 239 4.74 -16.82 -9.92
N ASN A 240 4.02 -15.88 -10.54
CA ASN A 240 4.27 -15.49 -11.92
C ASN A 240 5.65 -14.81 -12.07
N ILE A 241 5.96 -13.86 -11.19
CA ILE A 241 7.27 -13.17 -11.18
C ILE A 241 8.40 -14.19 -11.02
N GLY A 242 8.26 -15.12 -10.08
CA GLY A 242 9.25 -16.17 -9.85
C GLY A 242 9.45 -17.10 -11.03
N SER A 243 8.38 -17.43 -11.76
CA SER A 243 8.46 -18.21 -13.00
C SER A 243 9.20 -17.45 -14.10
N VAL A 244 8.91 -16.16 -14.28
CA VAL A 244 9.60 -15.30 -15.27
C VAL A 244 11.08 -15.19 -14.91
N MET A 245 11.39 -14.88 -13.65
CA MET A 245 12.75 -14.75 -13.13
C MET A 245 13.55 -16.04 -13.34
N SER A 246 12.95 -17.21 -13.08
CA SER A 246 13.58 -18.52 -13.28
C SER A 246 13.87 -18.87 -14.73
N SER A 247 13.16 -18.24 -15.68
CA SER A 247 13.34 -18.43 -17.12
C SER A 247 14.40 -17.51 -17.73
N LEU A 248 14.90 -16.53 -16.98
CA LEU A 248 15.94 -15.62 -17.45
C LEU A 248 17.27 -16.37 -17.67
N PRO A 249 18.00 -16.08 -18.76
CA PRO A 249 19.22 -16.78 -19.13
C PRO A 249 20.46 -16.40 -18.30
N CYS A 250 20.33 -15.47 -17.36
CA CYS A 250 21.44 -14.85 -16.63
C CYS A 250 21.65 -15.38 -15.20
N LYS A 251 21.34 -16.65 -14.96
CA LYS A 251 21.71 -17.35 -13.72
C LYS A 251 23.22 -17.47 -13.60
#